data_AF-A0A0C9MPT1-F1
#
_entry.id   AF-A0A0C9MPT1-F1
#
_cell.length_a   1.000
_cell.length_b   1.000
_cell.length_c   1.000
_cell.angle_alpha   90.00
_cell.angle_beta   90.00
_cell.angle_gamma   90.00
#
_symmetry.space_group_name_H-M   'P 1'
#
loop_
_entity.id
_entity.type
_entity.pdbx_description
1 polymer ?
#
loop_
_entity_poly.entity_id
_entity_poly.type
_entity_poly.pdbx_seq_one_letter_code
_entity_poly.pdbx_strand_id
1 'polypeptide(L)' 'MLDPATQPARIRAIYTDPDFVRRGLGRMILARCEDAARAAGFRRAEMMATLAGEPLYRACGYEPIEPAQSAPVDGLPYR' A
#
# COMPACT_ATOMS: atom_id res chain seq x y z
N MET A 1 -2.80 -17.44 -9.06
CA MET A 1 -3.73 -16.30 -8.95
C MET A 1 -4.23 -16.25 -7.50
N LEU A 2 -4.53 -15.07 -6.93
CA LEU A 2 -5.03 -14.96 -5.56
C LEU A 2 -6.53 -15.29 -5.52
N ASP A 3 -6.99 -15.94 -4.45
CA ASP A 3 -8.42 -16.15 -4.18
C ASP A 3 -9.02 -14.90 -3.50
N PRO A 4 -9.93 -14.17 -4.17
CA PRO A 4 -10.50 -12.95 -3.62
C PRO A 4 -11.42 -13.16 -2.40
N ALA A 5 -11.91 -14.39 -2.17
CA ALA A 5 -12.75 -14.70 -1.03
C ALA A 5 -11.96 -14.82 0.28
N THR A 6 -10.71 -15.27 0.20
CA THR A 6 -9.88 -15.61 1.36
C THR A 6 -8.59 -14.81 1.46
N GLN A 7 -8.06 -14.32 0.33
CA GLN A 7 -6.79 -13.60 0.25
C GLN A 7 -7.01 -12.12 -0.07
N PRO A 8 -6.16 -11.23 0.46
CA PRO A 8 -6.20 -9.80 0.16
C PRO A 8 -5.70 -9.48 -1.24
N ALA A 9 -6.28 -8.46 -1.87
CA ALA A 9 -5.67 -7.84 -3.03
C ALA A 9 -4.34 -7.19 -2.63
N ARG A 10 -3.30 -7.35 -3.44
CA ARG A 10 -1.98 -6.75 -3.16
C ARG A 10 -1.78 -5.49 -3.98
N ILE A 11 -1.93 -4.34 -3.32
CA ILE A 11 -1.54 -3.05 -3.92
C ILE A 11 -0.02 -2.95 -3.80
N ARG A 12 0.63 -2.72 -4.94
CA ARG A 12 2.09 -2.60 -5.02
C ARG A 12 2.48 -1.12 -5.08
N ALA A 13 3.77 -0.87 -5.23
CA ALA A 13 4.34 0.45 -5.06
C ALA A 13 3.61 1.53 -5.89
N ILE A 14 3.16 2.57 -5.18
CA ILE A 14 2.57 3.78 -5.75
C ILE A 14 3.68 4.84 -5.77
N TYR A 15 3.91 5.41 -6.95
CA TYR A 15 4.88 6.48 -7.14
C TYR A 15 4.16 7.75 -7.58
N THR A 16 4.67 8.88 -7.14
CA THR A 16 4.23 10.20 -7.59
C THR A 16 5.49 11.01 -7.83
N ASP A 17 5.53 11.68 -8.97
CA ASP A 17 6.61 12.61 -9.28
C ASP A 17 6.74 13.66 -8.16
N PRO A 18 7.97 13.92 -7.65
CA PRO A 18 8.19 14.85 -6.55
C PRO A 18 7.62 16.26 -6.80
N ASP A 19 7.55 16.73 -8.05
CA ASP A 19 7.01 18.06 -8.38
C ASP A 19 5.46 18.11 -8.26
N PHE A 20 4.84 16.95 -8.15
CA PHE A 20 3.38 16.77 -8.13
C PHE A 20 2.85 16.17 -6.83
N VAL A 21 3.69 16.00 -5.81
CA VAL A 21 3.28 15.50 -4.49
C VAL A 21 2.32 16.45 -3.78
N ARG A 22 1.58 15.93 -2.80
CA ARG A 22 0.62 16.70 -1.97
C ARG A 22 -0.55 17.33 -2.72
N ARG A 23 -0.79 16.93 -3.96
CA ARG A 23 -1.94 17.32 -4.79
C ARG A 23 -3.08 16.29 -4.83
N GLY A 24 -3.04 15.29 -3.94
CA GLY A 24 -4.05 14.22 -3.88
C GLY A 24 -3.84 13.06 -4.85
N LEU A 25 -2.77 13.05 -5.66
CA LEU A 25 -2.50 12.00 -6.65
C LEU A 25 -2.36 10.60 -6.03
N GLY A 26 -1.63 10.47 -4.92
CA GLY A 26 -1.50 9.19 -4.22
C GLY A 26 -2.85 8.61 -3.78
N ARG A 27 -3.76 9.47 -3.28
CA ARG A 27 -5.13 9.06 -2.92
C ARG A 27 -5.95 8.65 -4.15
N MET A 28 -5.80 9.37 -5.25
CA MET A 28 -6.47 9.05 -6.51
C MET A 28 -6.03 7.68 -7.05
N ILE A 29 -4.71 7.42 -7.08
CA ILE A 29 -4.17 6.13 -7.54
C ILE A 29 -4.68 5.01 -6.63
N LEU A 30 -4.60 5.20 -5.30
CA LEU A 30 -5.07 4.22 -4.32
C LEU A 30 -6.55 3.87 -4.51
N ALA A 31 -7.42 4.88 -4.64
CA ALA A 31 -8.85 4.67 -4.87
C ALA A 31 -9.12 3.84 -6.13
N ARG A 32 -8.38 4.08 -7.23
CA ARG A 32 -8.50 3.28 -8.46
C ARG A 32 -8.08 1.84 -8.25
N CYS A 33 -7.01 1.59 -7.49
CA CYS A 33 -6.59 0.23 -7.15
C CYS A 33 -7.63 -0.49 -6.29
N GLU A 34 -8.23 0.20 -5.32
CA GLU A 34 -9.28 -0.36 -4.48
C GLU A 34 -10.55 -0.67 -5.29
N ASP A 35 -10.97 0.22 -6.19
CA ASP A 35 -12.12 -0.02 -7.06
C ASP A 35 -11.90 -1.22 -7.97
N ALA A 36 -10.69 -1.37 -8.54
CA ALA A 36 -10.33 -2.54 -9.31
C ALA A 36 -10.34 -3.82 -8.46
N ALA A 37 -9.84 -3.77 -7.23
CA ALA A 37 -9.89 -4.90 -6.30
C ALA A 37 -11.34 -5.30 -5.96
N ARG A 38 -12.21 -4.32 -5.66
CA ARG A 38 -13.64 -4.54 -5.40
C ARG A 38 -14.33 -5.16 -6.62
N ALA A 39 -14.08 -4.65 -7.82
CA ALA A 39 -14.64 -5.18 -9.06
C ALA A 39 -14.18 -6.62 -9.34
N ALA A 40 -12.98 -6.99 -8.90
CA ALA A 40 -12.46 -8.35 -8.96
C ALA A 40 -12.92 -9.26 -7.80
N GLY A 41 -13.80 -8.76 -6.91
CA GLY A 41 -14.41 -9.53 -5.82
C GLY A 41 -13.60 -9.58 -4.52
N PHE A 42 -12.47 -8.87 -4.43
CA PHE A 42 -11.67 -8.83 -3.20
C PHE A 42 -12.41 -8.06 -2.10
N ARG A 43 -12.34 -8.58 -0.87
CA ARG A 43 -12.96 -7.98 0.32
C ARG A 43 -12.03 -7.09 1.13
N ARG A 44 -10.73 -7.23 0.92
CA ARG A 44 -9.67 -6.48 1.60
C ARG A 44 -8.50 -6.27 0.65
N ALA A 45 -7.75 -5.20 0.89
CA ALA A 45 -6.50 -4.90 0.20
C ALA A 45 -5.39 -4.71 1.23
N GLU A 46 -4.18 -5.11 0.88
CA GLU A 46 -3.00 -5.00 1.73
C GLU A 46 -1.82 -4.50 0.88
N MET A 47 -0.88 -3.81 1.53
CA MET A 47 0.31 -3.29 0.90
C MET A 47 1.44 -3.11 1.91
N MET A 48 2.67 -3.06 1.39
CA MET A 48 3.80 -2.55 2.16
C MET A 48 3.78 -1.03 2.13
N ALA A 49 3.90 -0.41 3.30
CA ALA A 49 4.02 1.03 3.43
C ALA A 49 5.48 1.43 3.71
N THR A 50 5.98 2.41 2.97
CA THR A 50 7.19 3.14 3.38
C THR A 50 6.82 4.16 4.46
N LEU A 51 7.80 4.66 5.22
CA LEU A 51 7.56 5.73 6.21
C LEU A 51 6.91 6.98 5.59
N ALA A 52 7.23 7.28 4.33
CA ALA A 52 6.62 8.39 3.59
C ALA A 52 5.19 8.10 3.13
N GLY A 53 4.86 6.83 2.83
CA GLY A 53 3.55 6.41 2.37
C GLY A 53 2.55 6.15 3.49
N GLU A 54 3.01 5.70 4.66
CA GLU A 54 2.16 5.34 5.80
C GLU A 54 1.12 6.42 6.18
N PRO A 55 1.45 7.72 6.28
CA PRO A 55 0.46 8.75 6.61
C PRO A 55 -0.70 8.82 5.61
N LEU A 56 -0.42 8.62 4.31
CA LEU A 56 -1.46 8.59 3.27
C LEU A 56 -2.38 7.38 3.47
N TYR A 57 -1.81 6.19 3.70
CA TYR A 57 -2.59 4.97 3.83
C TYR A 57 -3.47 5.00 5.08
N ARG A 58 -2.93 5.46 6.22
CA ARG A 58 -3.72 5.66 7.45
C ARG A 58 -4.85 6.65 7.25
N ALA A 59 -4.60 7.76 6.56
CA ALA A 59 -5.64 8.73 6.23
C ALA A 59 -6.74 8.16 5.30
N CYS A 60 -6.47 7.06 4.60
CA CYS A 60 -7.43 6.34 3.77
C CYS A 60 -8.09 5.16 4.51
N GLY A 61 -7.80 4.97 5.80
CA GLY A 61 -8.43 3.92 6.63
C GLY A 61 -7.68 2.59 6.67
N TYR A 62 -6.44 2.53 6.17
CA TYR A 62 -5.60 1.35 6.34
C TYR A 62 -5.03 1.29 7.76
N GLU A 63 -4.99 0.06 8.29
CA GLU A 63 -4.42 -0.24 9.60
C GLU A 63 -3.16 -1.10 9.45
N PRO A 64 -2.14 -0.93 10.31
CA PRO A 64 -0.98 -1.81 10.32
C PRO A 64 -1.39 -3.23 10.73
N ILE A 65 -1.01 -4.22 9.93
CA ILE A 65 -1.22 -5.64 10.23
C ILE A 65 0.07 -6.31 10.71
N GLU A 66 1.23 -5.84 10.22
CA GLU A 66 2.55 -6.31 10.62
C GLU A 66 3.60 -5.21 10.43
N PRO A 67 4.65 -5.15 11.27
CA PRO A 67 5.79 -4.28 11.03
C PRO A 67 6.54 -4.70 9.76
N ALA A 68 6.74 -3.75 8.85
CA ALA A 68 7.60 -3.96 7.70
C ALA A 68 9.07 -4.04 8.14
N GLN A 69 9.69 -5.21 8.01
CA GLN A 69 11.14 -5.33 8.13
C GLN A 69 11.78 -4.98 6.77
N SER A 70 12.58 -3.93 6.73
CA SER A 70 13.45 -3.70 5.58
C SER A 70 14.67 -4.62 5.69
N ALA A 71 15.05 -5.25 4.58
CA ALA A 71 16.36 -5.87 4.51
C ALA A 71 17.44 -4.82 4.82
N PRO A 72 18.52 -5.19 5.51
CA PRO A 72 19.62 -4.28 5.76
C PRO A 72 20.13 -3.68 4.44
N VAL A 73 20.13 -2.36 4.36
CA VAL A 73 21.05 -1.69 3.43
C VAL A 73 22.41 -1.82 4.12
N ASP A 74 23.33 -2.58 3.51
CA ASP A 74 24.67 -2.96 4.03
C ASP A 74 24.77 -4.22 4.91
N GLY A 75 23.78 -5.13 4.88
CA GLY A 75 23.95 -6.49 5.41
C GLY A 75 23.93 -6.67 6.94
N LEU A 76 23.61 -5.64 7.72
CA LEU A 76 23.47 -5.75 9.19
C LEU A 76 21.99 -5.75 9.65
N PRO A 77 21.50 -6.80 10.33
CA PRO A 77 20.14 -6.80 10.85
C PRO A 77 19.94 -5.70 11.91
N TYR A 78 18.75 -5.09 11.91
CA TYR A 78 18.34 -4.17 12.98
C TYR A 78 18.08 -4.97 14.27
N ARG A 79 18.48 -4.43 15.43
CA ARG A 79 18.31 -5.04 16.76
C ARG A 79 16.88 -4.96 17.27
#